data_AF-A0A2V8SFX9-F1
#
_entry.id   AF-A0A2V8SFX9-F1
#
_cell.length_a   1.000
_cell.length_b   1.000
_cell.length_c   1.000
_cell.angle_alpha   90.00
_cell.angle_beta   90.00
_cell.angle_gamma   90.00
#
_symmetry.space_group_name_H-M   'P 1'
#
loop_
_entity.id
_entity.type
_entity.pdbx_description
1 polymer ?
#
loop_
_entity_poly.entity_id
_entity_poly.type
_entity_poly.pdbx_seq_one_letter_code
_entity_poly.pdbx_strand_id
1 'polypeptide(L)'
;MGLRGEALLAANRAEEAEVLLKEAVDVSTANGDRTMFWQSAYRLGRAYEQLLRYERAVACYRMAALTIHEIGMDIEEERYKESFLNQPRVREVVDRYERLRMEAGKKVRHDLAVMSQREKTSRKMLGALNTIGQRLSSILDLSELMTSVLDLAIENVRAERGIIFLRDELTGEMRPESGRGIRSRRGRPF
;
A
#
# COMPACT_ATOMS: atom_id res chain seq x y z
N MET A 1 -21.48 17.70 -34.57
CA MET A 1 -20.92 16.48 -33.94
C MET A 1 -21.23 16.40 -32.44
N GLY A 2 -20.90 17.41 -31.62
CA GLY A 2 -21.10 17.38 -30.17
C GLY A 2 -22.51 17.01 -29.66
N LEU A 3 -23.58 17.60 -30.22
CA LEU A 3 -24.97 17.30 -29.82
C LEU A 3 -25.41 15.87 -30.14
N ARG A 4 -24.93 15.31 -31.26
CA ARG A 4 -25.22 13.92 -31.65
C ARG A 4 -24.49 12.94 -30.72
N GLY A 5 -23.26 13.25 -30.33
CA GLY A 5 -22.52 12.46 -29.33
C GLY A 5 -23.23 12.44 -27.99
N GLU A 6 -23.77 13.58 -27.54
CA GLU A 6 -24.55 13.68 -26.31
C GLU A 6 -25.84 12.85 -26.36
N ALA A 7 -26.56 12.88 -27.47
CA ALA A 7 -27.75 12.04 -27.68
C ALA A 7 -27.41 10.54 -27.64
N LEU A 8 -26.29 10.12 -28.23
CA LEU A 8 -25.83 8.74 -28.19
C LEU A 8 -25.47 8.29 -26.77
N LEU A 9 -24.82 9.15 -25.98
CA LEU A 9 -24.53 8.87 -24.56
C LEU A 9 -25.79 8.73 -23.72
N ALA A 10 -26.80 9.58 -23.96
CA ALA A 10 -28.10 9.48 -23.30
C ALA A 10 -28.84 8.19 -23.67
N ALA A 11 -28.65 7.69 -24.90
CA ALA A 11 -29.18 6.42 -25.38
C ALA A 11 -28.33 5.19 -24.98
N ASN A 12 -27.32 5.37 -24.13
CA ASN A 12 -26.37 4.31 -23.71
C ASN A 12 -25.61 3.65 -24.87
N ARG A 13 -25.45 4.34 -26.00
CA ARG A 13 -24.71 3.91 -27.20
C ARG A 13 -23.29 4.48 -27.17
N ALA A 14 -22.56 4.14 -26.11
CA ALA A 14 -21.27 4.74 -25.79
C ALA A 14 -20.18 4.46 -26.85
N GLU A 15 -20.22 3.30 -27.50
CA GLU A 15 -19.25 2.90 -28.53
C GLU A 15 -19.39 3.75 -29.79
N GLU A 16 -20.61 4.01 -30.23
CA GLU A 16 -20.88 4.90 -31.36
C GLU A 16 -20.59 6.36 -31.01
N ALA A 17 -20.87 6.75 -29.75
CA ALA A 17 -20.49 8.07 -29.25
C ALA A 17 -18.96 8.25 -29.26
N GLU A 18 -18.18 7.22 -28.87
CA GLU A 18 -16.72 7.26 -28.86
C GLU A 18 -16.15 7.63 -30.23
N VAL A 19 -16.60 6.95 -31.29
CA VAL A 19 -16.11 7.20 -32.66
C VAL A 19 -16.36 8.65 -33.06
N LEU A 20 -17.60 9.11 -32.90
CA LEU A 20 -18.00 10.45 -33.30
C LEU A 20 -17.34 11.55 -32.46
N LEU A 21 -17.13 11.31 -31.17
CA LEU A 21 -16.53 12.28 -30.26
C LEU A 21 -15.02 12.37 -30.43
N LYS A 22 -14.33 11.30 -30.81
CA LYS A 22 -12.92 11.36 -31.22
C LYS A 22 -12.74 12.23 -32.44
N GLU A 23 -13.53 12.01 -33.48
CA GLU A 23 -13.51 12.84 -34.68
C GLU A 23 -13.76 14.32 -34.34
N ALA A 24 -14.72 14.59 -33.45
CA ALA A 24 -14.98 15.96 -32.99
C ALA A 24 -13.78 16.59 -32.26
N VAL A 25 -13.07 15.83 -31.42
CA VAL A 25 -11.83 16.27 -30.77
C VAL A 25 -10.76 16.57 -31.80
N ASP A 26 -10.53 15.68 -32.76
CA ASP A 26 -9.50 15.83 -33.80
C ASP A 26 -9.77 17.08 -34.66
N VAL A 27 -11.01 17.26 -35.11
CA VAL A 27 -11.44 18.43 -35.89
C VAL A 27 -11.29 19.72 -35.09
N SER A 28 -11.73 19.73 -33.83
CA SER A 28 -11.60 20.92 -32.97
C SER A 28 -10.14 21.28 -32.68
N THR A 29 -9.26 20.28 -32.56
CA THR A 29 -7.82 20.47 -32.39
C THR A 29 -7.21 21.07 -33.65
N ALA A 30 -7.52 20.51 -34.83
CA ALA A 30 -7.03 21.01 -36.11
C ALA A 30 -7.46 22.46 -36.39
N ASN A 31 -8.68 22.82 -35.97
CA ASN A 31 -9.23 24.16 -36.15
C ASN A 31 -8.86 25.14 -35.03
N GLY A 32 -8.19 24.68 -33.97
CA GLY A 32 -7.90 25.51 -32.78
C GLY A 32 -9.13 25.95 -32.00
N ASP A 33 -10.28 25.30 -32.19
CA ASP A 33 -11.52 25.63 -31.47
C ASP A 33 -11.49 25.03 -30.07
N ARG A 34 -10.95 25.81 -29.13
CA ARG A 34 -10.84 25.42 -27.72
C ARG A 34 -12.20 25.14 -27.07
N THR A 35 -13.26 25.83 -27.49
CA THR A 35 -14.60 25.64 -26.92
C THR A 35 -15.19 24.29 -27.32
N MET A 36 -15.12 23.97 -28.60
CA MET A 36 -15.56 22.67 -29.09
C MET A 36 -14.67 21.53 -28.58
N PHE A 37 -13.38 21.80 -28.39
CA PHE A 37 -12.42 20.84 -27.85
C PHE A 37 -12.80 20.40 -26.43
N TRP A 38 -12.91 21.32 -25.47
CA TRP A 38 -13.17 20.92 -24.08
C TRP A 38 -14.54 20.23 -23.94
N GLN A 39 -15.54 20.67 -24.70
CA GLN A 39 -16.86 20.03 -24.68
C GLN A 39 -16.83 18.62 -25.27
N SER A 40 -16.11 18.41 -26.37
CA SER A 40 -16.01 17.10 -27.03
C SER A 40 -15.15 16.15 -26.21
N ALA A 41 -14.05 16.64 -25.63
CA ALA A 41 -13.21 15.88 -24.70
C ALA A 41 -13.99 15.47 -23.44
N TYR A 42 -14.78 16.37 -22.85
CA TYR A 42 -15.62 16.02 -21.70
C TYR A 42 -16.65 14.93 -22.02
N ARG A 43 -17.36 15.06 -23.14
CA ARG A 43 -18.32 14.04 -23.61
C ARG A 43 -17.62 12.71 -23.91
N LEU A 44 -16.42 12.75 -24.50
CA LEU A 44 -15.63 11.54 -24.75
C LEU A 44 -15.20 10.87 -23.44
N GLY A 45 -14.88 11.65 -22.42
CA GLY A 45 -14.63 11.16 -21.06
C GLY A 45 -15.83 10.40 -20.50
N ARG A 46 -17.05 10.94 -20.68
CA ARG A 46 -18.29 10.24 -20.31
C ARG A 46 -18.53 8.96 -21.09
N ALA A 47 -18.19 8.94 -22.38
CA ALA A 47 -18.27 7.73 -23.21
C ALA A 47 -17.34 6.63 -22.66
N TYR A 48 -16.09 6.97 -22.34
CA TYR A 48 -15.16 6.02 -21.76
C TYR A 48 -15.59 5.52 -20.39
N GLU A 49 -16.25 6.36 -19.59
CA GLU A 49 -16.79 5.96 -18.31
C GLU A 49 -17.93 4.95 -18.43
N GLN A 50 -18.90 5.15 -19.36
CA GLN A 50 -19.94 4.17 -19.66
C GLN A 50 -19.35 2.82 -20.14
N LEU A 51 -18.18 2.87 -20.79
CA LEU A 51 -17.43 1.70 -21.24
C LEU A 51 -16.45 1.13 -20.19
N LEU A 52 -16.46 1.65 -18.96
CA LEU A 52 -15.58 1.24 -17.86
C LEU A 52 -14.07 1.42 -18.16
N ARG A 53 -13.71 2.28 -19.11
CA ARG A 53 -12.33 2.60 -19.51
C ARG A 53 -11.81 3.82 -18.74
N TYR A 54 -11.72 3.67 -17.42
CA TYR A 54 -11.50 4.78 -16.49
C TYR A 54 -10.23 5.59 -16.73
N GLU A 55 -9.11 4.97 -17.10
CA GLU A 55 -7.87 5.70 -17.39
C GLU A 55 -8.03 6.69 -18.55
N ARG A 56 -8.69 6.25 -19.63
CA ARG A 56 -8.98 7.10 -20.78
C ARG A 56 -10.00 8.19 -20.43
N ALA A 57 -11.00 7.87 -19.60
CA ALA A 57 -11.95 8.85 -19.10
C ALA A 57 -11.27 9.97 -18.32
N VAL A 58 -10.37 9.62 -17.38
CA VAL A 58 -9.60 10.58 -16.58
C VAL A 58 -8.74 11.48 -17.47
N ALA A 59 -8.07 10.92 -18.49
CA ALA A 59 -7.29 11.70 -19.44
C ALA A 59 -8.16 12.73 -20.17
N CYS A 60 -9.34 12.31 -20.66
CA CYS A 60 -10.29 13.20 -21.33
C CYS A 60 -10.83 14.32 -20.42
N TYR A 61 -11.20 13.99 -19.18
CA TYR A 61 -11.65 14.98 -18.21
C TYR A 61 -10.55 15.99 -17.85
N ARG A 62 -9.29 15.51 -17.73
CA ARG A 62 -8.13 16.38 -17.53
C ARG A 62 -7.94 17.37 -18.67
N MET A 63 -7.96 16.89 -19.92
CA MET A 63 -7.81 17.76 -21.09
C MET A 63 -8.90 18.83 -21.11
N ALA A 64 -10.15 18.46 -20.89
CA ALA A 64 -11.26 19.40 -20.87
C ALA A 64 -11.10 20.48 -19.77
N ALA A 65 -10.72 20.07 -18.55
CA ALA A 65 -10.51 21.00 -17.43
C ALA A 65 -9.31 21.95 -17.67
N LEU A 66 -8.21 21.46 -18.27
CA LEU A 66 -7.06 22.29 -18.61
C LEU A 66 -7.40 23.33 -19.67
N THR A 67 -8.12 22.95 -20.72
CA THR A 67 -8.54 23.91 -21.75
C THR A 67 -9.51 24.96 -21.20
N ILE A 68 -10.40 24.58 -20.28
CA ILE A 68 -11.24 25.56 -19.55
C ILE A 68 -10.38 26.52 -18.75
N HIS A 69 -9.37 26.01 -18.05
CA HIS A 69 -8.45 26.86 -17.27
C HIS A 69 -7.69 27.83 -18.17
N GLU A 70 -7.16 27.37 -19.31
CA GLU A 70 -6.50 28.21 -20.32
C GLU A 70 -7.43 29.32 -20.83
N ILE A 71 -8.67 28.99 -21.20
CA ILE A 71 -9.67 30.00 -21.60
C ILE A 71 -9.90 31.01 -20.48
N GLY A 72 -9.99 30.56 -19.24
CA GLY A 72 -10.16 31.43 -18.08
C GLY A 72 -8.94 32.33 -17.80
N MET A 73 -7.73 31.91 -18.18
CA MET A 73 -6.51 32.72 -18.06
C MET A 73 -6.43 33.78 -19.16
N ASP A 74 -7.01 33.52 -20.33
CA ASP A 74 -7.07 34.45 -21.46
C ASP A 74 -8.12 35.56 -21.27
N ILE A 75 -9.05 35.41 -20.31
CA ILE A 75 -10.06 36.44 -20.00
C ILE A 75 -9.46 37.44 -19.00
N GLU A 76 -9.13 38.63 -19.50
CA GLU A 76 -8.50 39.70 -18.70
C GLU A 76 -9.41 40.26 -17.61
N GLU A 77 -10.69 40.48 -17.92
CA GLU A 77 -11.63 41.06 -16.96
C GLU A 77 -12.18 39.99 -16.00
N GLU A 78 -11.88 40.14 -14.71
CA GLU A 78 -12.27 39.17 -13.67
C GLU A 78 -13.77 38.86 -13.67
N ARG A 79 -14.64 39.86 -13.90
CA ARG A 79 -16.11 39.65 -13.96
C ARG A 79 -16.54 38.67 -15.07
N TYR A 80 -15.87 38.68 -16.22
CA TYR A 80 -16.19 37.80 -17.34
C TYR A 80 -15.60 36.42 -17.12
N LYS A 81 -14.42 36.35 -16.50
CA LYS A 81 -13.80 35.09 -16.09
C LYS A 81 -14.67 34.39 -15.04
N GLU A 82 -15.11 35.08 -14.00
CA GLU A 82 -16.04 34.55 -13.01
C GLU A 82 -17.34 34.11 -13.66
N SER A 83 -17.92 34.91 -14.56
CA SER A 83 -19.13 34.52 -15.28
C SER A 83 -18.94 33.26 -16.11
N PHE A 84 -17.78 33.07 -16.75
CA PHE A 84 -17.44 31.88 -17.52
C PHE A 84 -17.28 30.65 -16.62
N LEU A 85 -16.48 30.77 -15.56
CA LEU A 85 -16.25 29.69 -14.59
C LEU A 85 -17.52 29.28 -13.85
N ASN A 86 -18.47 30.20 -13.68
CA ASN A 86 -19.76 29.94 -13.06
C ASN A 86 -20.81 29.32 -13.99
N GLN A 87 -20.52 29.15 -15.28
CA GLN A 87 -21.44 28.45 -16.17
C GLN A 87 -21.62 27.00 -15.68
N PRO A 88 -22.86 26.48 -15.57
CA PRO A 88 -23.11 25.15 -15.03
C PRO A 88 -22.31 24.04 -15.71
N ARG A 89 -22.17 24.11 -17.04
CA ARG A 89 -21.39 23.14 -17.83
C ARG A 89 -19.90 23.20 -17.51
N VAL A 90 -19.34 24.38 -17.33
CA VAL A 90 -17.92 24.57 -17.01
C VAL A 90 -17.62 24.02 -15.62
N ARG A 91 -18.45 24.40 -14.64
CA ARG A 91 -18.35 23.91 -13.27
C ARG A 91 -18.44 22.39 -13.19
N GLU A 92 -19.35 21.79 -13.95
CA GLU A 92 -19.48 20.33 -14.00
C GLU A 92 -18.18 19.63 -14.43
N VAL A 93 -17.50 20.13 -15.47
CA VAL A 93 -16.23 19.56 -15.94
C VAL A 93 -15.15 19.70 -14.86
N VAL A 94 -15.01 20.89 -14.27
CA VAL A 94 -14.00 21.17 -13.25
C VAL A 94 -14.23 20.31 -12.00
N ASP A 95 -15.46 20.27 -11.49
CA ASP A 95 -15.84 19.47 -10.32
C ASP A 95 -15.65 17.97 -10.57
N ARG A 96 -15.90 17.51 -11.81
CA ARG A 96 -15.68 16.12 -12.19
C ARG A 96 -14.20 15.77 -12.15
N TYR A 97 -13.35 16.61 -12.73
CA TYR A 97 -11.90 16.39 -12.74
C TYR A 97 -11.30 16.46 -11.32
N GLU A 98 -11.70 17.44 -10.51
CA GLU A 98 -11.20 17.57 -9.13
C GLU A 98 -11.60 16.38 -8.25
N ARG A 99 -12.83 15.87 -8.38
CA ARG A 99 -13.24 14.64 -7.68
C ARG A 99 -12.34 13.45 -8.03
N LEU A 100 -12.11 13.23 -9.31
CA LEU A 100 -11.25 12.13 -9.78
C LEU A 100 -9.80 12.29 -9.30
N ARG A 101 -9.27 13.51 -9.32
CA ARG A 101 -7.94 13.83 -8.79
C ARG A 101 -7.85 13.55 -7.29
N MET A 102 -8.88 13.91 -6.54
CA MET A 102 -8.94 13.69 -5.09
C MET A 102 -9.11 12.21 -4.74
N GLU A 103 -9.88 11.45 -5.50
CA GLU A 103 -10.00 9.99 -5.37
C GLU A 103 -8.68 9.29 -5.64
N ALA A 104 -7.98 9.65 -6.72
CA ALA A 104 -6.64 9.16 -7.01
C ALA A 104 -5.66 9.50 -5.88
N GLY A 105 -5.67 10.74 -5.38
CA GLY A 105 -4.84 11.16 -4.25
C GLY A 105 -5.18 10.48 -2.93
N LYS A 106 -6.45 10.12 -2.68
CA LYS A 106 -6.88 9.33 -1.52
C LYS A 106 -6.37 7.89 -1.61
N LYS A 107 -6.46 7.27 -2.79
CA LYS A 107 -5.99 5.90 -3.02
C LYS A 107 -4.47 5.77 -2.79
N VAL A 108 -3.69 6.70 -3.35
CA VAL A 108 -2.23 6.76 -3.13
C VAL A 108 -1.87 6.91 -1.65
N ARG A 109 -2.58 7.79 -0.92
CA ARG A 109 -2.37 7.96 0.53
C ARG A 109 -2.73 6.71 1.33
N HIS A 110 -3.81 6.03 0.96
CA HIS A 110 -4.23 4.78 1.60
C HIS A 110 -3.19 3.67 1.37
N ASP A 111 -2.75 3.48 0.12
CA ASP A 111 -1.76 2.45 -0.23
C ASP A 111 -0.43 2.70 0.49
N LEU A 112 0.03 3.96 0.58
CA LEU A 112 1.22 4.34 1.33
C LEU A 112 1.09 4.04 2.83
N ALA A 113 -0.08 4.31 3.42
CA ALA A 113 -0.35 4.01 4.82
C ALA A 113 -0.35 2.49 5.10
N VAL A 114 -0.95 1.70 4.21
CA VAL A 114 -0.97 0.23 4.31
C VAL A 114 0.44 -0.36 4.17
N MET A 115 1.24 0.15 3.22
CA MET A 115 2.64 -0.27 3.04
C MET A 115 3.50 0.06 4.25
N SER A 116 3.39 1.28 4.81
CA SER A 116 4.11 1.67 6.02
C SER A 116 3.76 0.78 7.23
N GLN A 117 2.49 0.40 7.36
CA GLN A 117 2.05 -0.50 8.43
C GLN A 117 2.61 -1.92 8.25
N ARG A 118 2.67 -2.44 7.02
CA ARG A 118 3.30 -3.73 6.70
C ARG A 118 4.79 -3.72 7.03
N GLU A 119 5.51 -2.65 6.69
CA GLU A 119 6.92 -2.50 7.06
C GLU A 119 7.13 -2.50 8.58
N LYS A 120 6.29 -1.78 9.34
CA LYS A 120 6.35 -1.78 10.81
C LYS A 120 6.12 -3.18 11.39
N THR A 121 5.14 -3.91 10.88
CA THR A 121 4.85 -5.29 11.33
C THR A 121 6.00 -6.23 10.99
N SER A 122 6.56 -6.14 9.77
CA SER A 122 7.70 -6.95 9.34
C SER A 122 8.96 -6.66 10.17
N ARG A 123 9.24 -5.39 10.47
CA ARG A 123 10.34 -4.99 11.37
C ARG A 123 10.15 -5.52 12.80
N LYS A 124 8.92 -5.48 13.34
CA LYS A 124 8.62 -6.06 14.65
C LYS A 124 8.84 -7.58 14.66
N MET A 125 8.41 -8.27 13.60
CA MET A 125 8.61 -9.71 13.42
C MET A 125 10.10 -10.07 13.36
N LEU A 126 10.89 -9.33 12.57
CA LEU A 126 12.34 -9.49 12.48
C LEU A 126 13.04 -9.21 13.82
N GLY A 127 12.57 -8.19 14.55
CA GLY A 127 13.05 -7.91 15.91
C GLY A 127 12.82 -9.09 16.86
N ALA A 128 11.60 -9.65 16.85
CA ALA A 128 11.27 -10.82 17.66
C ALA A 128 12.11 -12.05 17.30
N LEU A 129 12.28 -12.34 16.01
CA LEU A 129 13.13 -13.43 15.52
C LEU A 129 14.59 -13.25 15.96
N ASN A 130 15.13 -12.04 15.85
CA ASN A 130 16.48 -11.73 16.30
C ASN A 130 16.63 -11.92 17.82
N THR A 131 15.64 -11.48 18.60
CA THR A 131 15.62 -11.69 20.06
C THR A 131 15.57 -13.18 20.41
N ILE A 132 14.78 -13.99 19.70
CA ILE A 132 14.75 -15.45 19.88
C ILE A 132 16.10 -16.06 19.52
N GLY A 133 16.70 -15.66 18.40
CA GLY A 133 18.03 -16.13 17.97
C GLY A 133 19.11 -15.81 19.01
N GLN A 134 19.08 -14.61 19.60
CA GLN A 134 19.99 -14.23 20.68
C GLN A 134 19.75 -15.05 21.96
N ARG A 135 18.49 -15.32 22.34
CA ARG A 135 18.17 -16.17 23.49
C ARG A 135 18.58 -17.63 23.26
N LEU A 136 18.37 -18.18 22.07
CA LEU A 136 18.84 -19.52 21.72
C LEU A 136 20.37 -19.59 21.74
N SER A 137 21.04 -18.53 21.27
CA SER A 137 22.50 -18.43 21.36
C SER A 137 23.02 -18.26 22.80
N SER A 138 22.21 -17.73 23.73
CA SER A 138 22.57 -17.64 25.15
C SER A 138 22.22 -18.91 25.95
N ILE A 139 21.23 -19.70 25.50
CA ILE A 139 20.90 -21.02 26.07
C ILE A 139 21.96 -22.09 25.71
N LEU A 140 22.90 -21.78 24.81
CA LEU A 140 24.09 -22.59 24.54
C LEU A 140 25.16 -22.49 25.65
N ASP A 141 24.80 -22.07 26.86
CA ASP A 141 25.58 -22.42 28.05
C ASP A 141 25.15 -23.83 28.50
N LEU A 142 25.89 -24.83 27.99
CA LEU A 142 25.64 -26.25 28.22
C LEU A 142 25.44 -26.55 29.72
N SER A 143 26.12 -25.83 30.60
CA SER A 143 26.05 -26.02 32.05
C SER A 143 24.71 -25.52 32.64
N GLU A 144 24.12 -24.43 32.15
CA GLU A 144 22.79 -23.96 32.58
C GLU A 144 21.67 -24.90 32.13
N LEU A 145 21.81 -25.43 30.90
CA LEU A 145 20.86 -26.39 30.35
C LEU A 145 20.87 -27.71 31.15
N MET A 146 22.05 -28.25 31.44
CA MET A 146 22.18 -29.50 32.21
C MET A 146 21.67 -29.35 33.65
N THR A 147 21.89 -28.19 34.27
CA THR A 147 21.35 -27.88 35.61
C THR A 147 19.83 -27.87 35.61
N SER A 148 19.21 -27.21 34.62
CA SER A 148 17.75 -27.13 34.51
C SER A 148 17.11 -28.51 34.28
N VAL A 149 17.74 -29.36 33.46
CA VAL A 149 17.28 -30.74 33.21
C VAL A 149 17.36 -31.59 34.47
N LEU A 150 18.44 -31.47 35.25
CA LEU A 150 18.63 -32.22 36.49
C LEU A 150 17.57 -31.85 37.54
N ASP A 151 17.25 -30.57 37.68
CA ASP A 151 16.24 -30.09 38.64
C ASP A 151 14.85 -30.68 38.32
N LEU A 152 14.44 -30.64 37.05
CA LEU A 152 13.17 -31.21 36.60
C LEU A 152 13.10 -32.74 36.78
N ALA A 153 14.21 -33.45 36.58
CA ALA A 153 14.26 -34.90 36.75
C ALA A 153 14.13 -35.31 38.23
N ILE A 154 14.82 -34.60 39.13
CA ILE A 154 14.75 -34.82 40.57
C ILE A 154 13.33 -34.60 41.09
N GLU A 155 12.69 -33.51 40.66
CA GLU A 155 11.31 -33.19 41.04
C GLU A 155 10.31 -34.27 40.57
N ASN A 156 10.40 -34.68 39.30
CA ASN A 156 9.49 -35.67 38.74
C ASN A 156 9.60 -37.06 39.38
N VAL A 157 10.82 -37.51 39.68
CA VAL A 157 11.04 -38.83 40.30
C VAL A 157 10.86 -38.77 41.83
N ARG A 158 10.65 -37.57 42.40
CA ARG A 158 10.68 -37.30 43.85
C ARG A 158 11.95 -37.81 44.52
N ALA A 159 13.08 -37.70 43.80
CA ALA A 159 14.38 -38.05 44.34
C ALA A 159 14.88 -36.92 45.25
N GLU A 160 15.74 -37.23 46.23
CA GLU A 160 16.34 -36.20 47.07
C GLU A 160 17.61 -35.59 46.46
N ARG A 161 18.26 -36.30 45.52
CA ARG A 161 19.58 -35.97 44.96
C ARG A 161 19.75 -36.52 43.54
N GLY A 162 20.61 -35.88 42.76
CA GLY A 162 20.98 -36.35 41.43
C GLY A 162 22.25 -35.67 40.89
N ILE A 163 22.91 -36.30 39.92
CA ILE A 163 24.06 -35.78 39.17
C ILE A 163 23.94 -36.17 37.69
N ILE A 164 24.40 -35.28 36.81
CA ILE A 164 24.63 -35.54 35.40
C ILE A 164 26.14 -35.62 35.17
N PHE A 165 26.57 -36.68 34.46
CA PHE A 165 27.92 -36.81 33.94
C PHE A 165 27.91 -36.65 32.44
N LEU A 166 28.85 -35.88 31.91
CA LEU A 166 29.16 -35.86 30.50
C LEU A 166 30.28 -36.84 30.21
N ARG A 167 30.13 -37.60 29.13
CA ARG A 167 31.16 -38.50 28.62
C ARG A 167 31.95 -37.79 27.54
N ASP A 168 33.26 -37.75 27.69
CA ASP A 168 34.16 -37.39 26.60
C ASP A 168 34.24 -38.57 25.63
N GLU A 169 33.81 -38.39 24.38
CA GLU A 169 33.71 -39.48 23.40
C GLU A 169 35.07 -39.99 22.91
N LEU A 170 36.13 -39.17 22.99
CA LEU A 170 37.48 -39.49 22.50
C LEU A 170 38.27 -40.27 23.55
N THR A 171 38.15 -39.89 24.81
CA THR A 171 38.89 -40.50 25.93
C THR A 171 38.06 -41.51 26.72
N GLY A 172 36.73 -41.46 26.58
CA GLY A 172 35.78 -42.26 27.34
C GLY A 172 35.62 -41.82 28.80
N GLU A 173 36.29 -40.74 29.22
CA GLU A 173 36.22 -40.22 30.58
C GLU A 173 34.83 -39.66 30.90
N MET A 174 34.32 -39.95 32.10
CA MET A 174 33.07 -39.39 32.61
C MET A 174 33.38 -38.23 33.56
N ARG A 175 32.88 -37.04 33.27
CA ARG A 175 33.07 -35.84 34.10
C ARG A 175 31.74 -35.35 34.65
N PRO A 176 31.65 -35.03 35.95
CA PRO A 176 30.42 -34.49 36.51
C PRO A 176 30.21 -33.06 35.99
N GLU A 177 29.05 -32.82 35.37
CA GLU A 177 28.69 -31.52 34.79
C GLU A 177 27.72 -30.75 35.69
N SER A 178 26.78 -31.43 36.35
CA SER A 178 25.80 -30.78 37.24
C SER A 178 25.39 -31.71 38.38
N GLY A 179 25.12 -31.16 39.57
CA GLY A 179 24.74 -31.95 40.75
C GLY A 179 23.89 -31.20 41.78
N ARG A 180 22.90 -31.89 42.38
CA ARG A 180 22.05 -31.37 43.45
C ARG A 180 22.08 -32.26 44.69
N GLY A 181 22.14 -31.63 45.87
CA GLY A 181 22.10 -32.30 47.17
C GLY A 181 23.36 -33.08 47.55
N ILE A 182 24.47 -32.87 46.82
CA ILE A 182 25.73 -33.59 47.02
C ILE A 182 26.78 -32.60 47.54
N ARG A 183 27.34 -32.85 48.73
CA ARG A 183 28.46 -32.06 49.26
C ARG A 183 29.75 -32.51 48.60
N SER A 184 30.40 -31.63 47.83
CA SER A 184 31.75 -31.88 47.32
C SER A 184 32.74 -31.94 48.48
N ARG A 185 33.58 -32.98 48.52
CA ARG A 185 34.69 -33.11 49.47
C ARG A 185 35.91 -32.24 49.11
N ARG A 186 35.83 -31.44 48.05
CA ARG A 186 36.78 -30.34 47.77
C ARG A 186 35.99 -29.05 47.64
N GLY A 187 36.22 -28.10 48.56
CA GLY A 187 35.43 -26.89 48.75
C GLY A 187 35.41 -25.92 47.56
N ARG A 188 34.70 -26.28 46.50
CA ARG A 188 34.09 -25.32 45.58
C ARG A 188 32.63 -25.72 45.38
N PRO A 189 31.67 -24.79 45.54
CA PRO A 189 30.34 -25.00 45.01
C PRO A 189 30.42 -25.03 43.48
N PHE A 190 29.51 -25.78 42.87
CA PHE A 190 29.13 -25.53 41.48
C PHE A 190 28.43 -24.18 41.42
#